data_AF-G1T9I8-F1
#
_entry.id   AF-G1T9I8-F1
#
_cell.length_a   1.000
_cell.length_b   1.000
_cell.length_c   1.000
_cell.angle_alpha   90.00
_cell.angle_beta   90.00
_cell.angle_gamma   90.00
#
_symmetry.space_group_name_H-M   'P 1'
#
loop_
_entity.id
_entity.type
_entity.pdbx_description
1 polymer ?
#
loop_
_entity_poly.entity_id
_entity_poly.type
_entity_poly.pdbx_seq_one_letter_code
_entity_poly.pdbx_strand_id
1 'polypeptide(L)'
;MDSRWRLDMNALRSRKAQERAELINKYEQGCRGAALLEPEEEDDEGGCLVPDRLGFLHEQKLPQDSTPGAKRKQEVRRIQKWIKMIKNHSKYRGSDKFQRRIYKGIPAQVRGKVWAVMLEVDKRKAQNAGKYAEMKELARLGATHFHHIDSAIAWTFRNHLMFRERYGMNQQALFHILMAYSVYNPEVGYSQGLSHVVALLLMYMPEEDAFWALVQLMESRKHAMHGFYKPNTPKLERFQQHLGLIVHRVLPSLEKHLEKEGVCLEDSTAHWYIDCFLDGVSARGDPCP
;
A
#
# COMPACT_ATOMS: atom_id res chain seq x y z
N MET A 1 -22.10 41.55 2.75
CA MET A 1 -20.81 40.84 2.95
C MET A 1 -20.78 39.41 2.40
N ASP A 2 -21.90 38.86 1.90
CA ASP A 2 -22.02 37.44 1.53
C ASP A 2 -21.61 37.14 0.06
N SER A 3 -21.87 38.05 -0.89
CA SER A 3 -21.64 37.80 -2.32
C SER A 3 -20.16 37.68 -2.71
N ARG A 4 -19.27 38.49 -2.10
CA ARG A 4 -17.83 38.46 -2.36
C ARG A 4 -17.18 37.16 -1.88
N TRP A 5 -17.61 36.66 -0.72
CA TRP A 5 -17.12 35.42 -0.13
C TRP A 5 -17.55 34.20 -0.96
N ARG A 6 -18.80 34.20 -1.46
CA ARG A 6 -19.28 33.17 -2.40
C ARG A 6 -18.53 33.18 -3.72
N LEU A 7 -18.24 34.35 -4.28
CA LEU A 7 -17.45 34.49 -5.51
C LEU A 7 -16.03 33.96 -5.33
N ASP A 8 -15.38 34.30 -4.21
CA ASP A 8 -14.02 33.84 -3.89
C ASP A 8 -13.96 32.31 -3.68
N MET A 9 -14.93 31.74 -2.99
CA MET A 9 -15.06 30.29 -2.83
C MET A 9 -15.34 29.57 -4.15
N ASN A 10 -16.13 30.16 -5.04
CA ASN A 10 -16.38 29.59 -6.37
C ASN A 10 -15.11 29.65 -7.24
N ALA A 11 -14.36 30.75 -7.19
CA ALA A 11 -13.08 30.88 -7.87
C ALA A 11 -12.07 29.84 -7.36
N LEU A 12 -11.98 29.64 -6.04
CA LEU A 12 -11.12 28.63 -5.44
C LEU A 12 -11.51 27.20 -5.86
N ARG A 13 -12.81 26.88 -5.87
CA ARG A 13 -13.32 25.58 -6.35
C ARG A 13 -13.00 25.35 -7.82
N SER A 14 -13.19 26.38 -8.65
CA SER A 14 -12.89 26.34 -10.09
C SER A 14 -11.40 26.08 -10.33
N ARG A 15 -10.53 26.80 -9.62
CA ARG A 15 -9.08 26.59 -9.69
C ARG A 15 -8.67 25.19 -9.27
N LYS A 16 -9.17 24.69 -8.14
CA LYS A 16 -8.88 23.31 -7.70
C LYS A 16 -9.39 22.26 -8.69
N ALA A 17 -10.53 22.49 -9.34
CA ALA A 17 -11.05 21.60 -10.36
C ALA A 17 -10.15 21.57 -11.60
N GLN A 18 -9.62 22.73 -12.01
CA GLN A 18 -8.67 22.84 -13.10
C GLN A 18 -7.35 22.12 -12.78
N GLU A 19 -6.73 22.41 -11.63
CA GLU A 19 -5.50 21.75 -11.18
C GLU A 19 -5.65 20.22 -11.14
N ARG A 20 -6.79 19.73 -10.65
CA ARG A 20 -7.11 18.31 -10.64
C ARG A 20 -7.21 17.72 -12.04
N ALA A 21 -7.92 18.40 -12.96
CA ALA A 21 -8.06 17.94 -14.34
C ALA A 21 -6.72 17.89 -15.07
N GLU A 22 -5.87 18.90 -14.87
CA GLU A 22 -4.50 18.95 -15.41
C GLU A 22 -3.66 17.78 -14.89
N LEU A 23 -3.71 17.52 -13.57
CA LEU A 23 -2.98 16.40 -12.98
C LEU A 23 -3.46 15.05 -13.52
N ILE A 24 -4.78 14.84 -13.59
CA ILE A 24 -5.35 13.61 -14.15
C ILE A 24 -4.87 13.40 -15.59
N ASN A 25 -4.84 14.46 -16.40
CA ASN A 25 -4.36 14.40 -17.78
C ASN A 25 -2.87 13.98 -17.84
N LYS A 26 -2.02 14.42 -16.90
CA LYS A 26 -0.62 13.94 -16.82
C LYS A 26 -0.55 12.43 -16.63
N TYR A 27 -1.36 11.87 -15.73
CA TYR A 27 -1.42 10.42 -15.52
C TYR A 27 -1.97 9.67 -16.73
N GLU A 28 -2.98 10.20 -17.42
CA GLU A 28 -3.57 9.58 -18.62
C GLU A 28 -2.62 9.54 -19.82
N GLN A 29 -1.76 10.56 -19.95
CA GLN A 29 -0.74 10.59 -20.99
C GLN A 29 0.45 9.66 -20.69
N GLY A 30 0.61 9.27 -19.43
CA GLY A 30 1.72 8.44 -18.95
C GLY A 30 3.10 9.05 -19.18
N CYS A 31 4.13 8.21 -19.15
CA CYS A 31 5.54 8.63 -19.22
C CYS A 31 5.88 9.45 -20.48
N ARG A 32 5.25 9.12 -21.62
CA ARG A 32 5.49 9.82 -22.89
C ARG A 32 4.98 11.27 -22.90
N GLY A 33 3.89 11.55 -22.19
CA GLY A 33 3.39 12.93 -22.03
C GLY A 33 4.19 13.70 -20.97
N ALA A 34 4.63 13.01 -19.92
CA ALA A 34 5.41 13.62 -18.85
C ALA A 34 6.78 14.12 -19.31
N ALA A 35 7.51 13.33 -20.10
CA ALA A 35 8.81 13.71 -20.67
C ALA A 35 8.75 14.96 -21.59
N LEU A 36 7.56 15.33 -22.08
CA LEU A 36 7.33 16.55 -22.87
C LEU A 36 7.03 17.78 -22.00
N LEU A 37 6.63 17.59 -20.74
CA LEU A 37 6.16 18.65 -19.83
C LEU A 37 7.14 18.94 -18.70
N GLU A 38 7.88 17.94 -18.24
CA GLU A 38 8.89 18.03 -17.18
C GLU A 38 10.13 17.29 -17.69
N PRO A 39 11.18 17.99 -18.16
CA PRO A 39 12.46 17.35 -18.47
C PRO A 39 12.92 16.63 -17.21
N GLU A 40 13.16 15.32 -17.30
CA GLU A 40 13.69 14.56 -16.19
C GLU A 40 15.01 15.21 -15.75
N GLU A 41 15.14 15.55 -14.46
CA GLU A 41 16.46 15.68 -13.87
C GLU A 41 17.06 14.27 -13.93
N GLU A 42 17.91 14.05 -14.94
CA GLU A 42 18.64 12.81 -15.13
C GLU A 42 19.56 12.58 -13.91
N ASP A 43 19.05 11.89 -12.89
CA ASP A 43 19.89 11.17 -11.93
C ASP A 43 20.48 9.93 -12.66
N ASP A 44 21.32 10.17 -13.68
CA ASP A 44 22.15 9.16 -14.34
C ASP A 44 23.45 8.95 -13.53
N GLU A 45 23.32 8.59 -12.26
CA GLU A 45 24.38 7.85 -11.57
C GLU A 45 24.25 6.37 -11.96
N GLY A 46 24.71 6.08 -13.17
CA GLY A 46 24.70 4.78 -13.85
C GLY A 46 25.50 3.68 -13.14
N GLY A 47 25.01 3.22 -12.00
CA GLY A 47 25.29 1.90 -11.47
C GLY A 47 24.30 0.87 -12.04
N CYS A 48 24.77 -0.36 -12.32
CA CYS A 48 23.89 -1.45 -12.74
C CYS A 48 23.04 -1.92 -11.55
N LEU A 49 21.90 -1.25 -11.32
CA LEU A 49 20.96 -1.63 -10.27
C LEU A 49 20.36 -3.01 -10.56
N VAL A 50 20.47 -3.93 -9.60
CA VAL A 50 19.96 -5.29 -9.72
C VAL A 50 18.72 -5.46 -8.85
N PRO A 51 17.58 -5.90 -9.42
CA PRO A 51 16.38 -6.17 -8.62
C PRO A 51 16.56 -7.42 -7.77
N ASP A 52 16.07 -7.36 -6.53
CA ASP A 52 15.94 -8.52 -5.65
C ASP A 52 14.74 -9.41 -6.03
N ARG A 53 14.44 -10.41 -5.20
CA ARG A 53 13.33 -11.35 -5.41
C ARG A 53 11.94 -10.70 -5.33
N LEU A 54 11.85 -9.54 -4.69
CA LEU A 54 10.62 -8.79 -4.51
C LEU A 54 10.49 -7.68 -5.55
N GLY A 55 11.58 -7.29 -6.22
CA GLY A 55 11.62 -6.27 -7.28
C GLY A 55 12.26 -4.95 -6.83
N PHE A 56 12.84 -4.88 -5.62
CA PHE A 56 13.57 -3.71 -5.15
C PHE A 56 14.99 -3.70 -5.71
N LEU A 57 15.43 -2.53 -6.16
CA LEU A 57 16.70 -2.28 -6.82
C LEU A 57 17.79 -2.01 -5.79
N HIS A 58 18.92 -2.68 -5.96
CA HIS A 58 20.11 -2.54 -5.11
C HIS A 58 21.35 -2.28 -5.97
N GLU A 59 22.28 -1.48 -5.45
CA GLU A 59 23.58 -1.18 -6.12
C GLU A 59 24.48 -2.42 -6.23
N GLN A 60 24.42 -3.28 -5.22
CA GLN A 60 25.17 -4.54 -5.20
C GLN A 60 24.23 -5.72 -5.43
N LYS A 61 24.72 -6.68 -6.20
CA LYS A 61 24.02 -7.95 -6.40
C LYS A 61 23.97 -8.68 -5.05
N LEU A 62 22.81 -8.64 -4.39
CA LEU A 62 22.56 -9.43 -3.18
C LEU A 62 22.93 -10.89 -3.45
N PRO A 63 23.44 -11.63 -2.44
CA PRO A 63 23.79 -13.03 -2.59
C PRO A 63 22.65 -13.77 -3.28
N GLN A 64 22.86 -14.14 -4.55
CA GLN A 64 21.89 -14.96 -5.24
C GLN A 64 21.92 -16.29 -4.50
N ASP A 65 20.85 -16.57 -3.76
CA ASP A 65 20.55 -17.87 -3.22
C ASP A 65 20.62 -18.83 -4.42
N SER A 66 21.75 -19.51 -4.59
CA SER A 66 21.96 -20.57 -5.58
C SER A 66 21.07 -21.72 -5.13
N THR A 67 19.77 -21.53 -5.38
CA THR A 67 18.70 -22.23 -4.68
C THR A 67 18.81 -23.67 -5.13
N PRO A 68 19.30 -24.59 -4.26
CA PRO A 68 19.59 -25.95 -4.68
C PRO A 68 18.32 -26.55 -5.29
N GLY A 69 18.45 -27.46 -6.26
CA GLY A 69 17.28 -28.07 -6.93
C GLY A 69 16.24 -28.62 -5.94
N ALA A 70 16.67 -29.04 -4.75
CA ALA A 70 15.81 -29.42 -3.62
C ALA A 70 14.91 -28.28 -3.10
N LYS A 71 15.43 -27.06 -2.89
CA LYS A 71 14.66 -25.89 -2.47
C LYS A 71 13.62 -25.50 -3.54
N ARG A 72 13.96 -25.58 -4.84
CA ARG A 72 13.00 -25.36 -5.94
C ARG A 72 11.87 -26.40 -5.95
N LYS A 73 12.19 -27.69 -5.82
CA LYS A 73 11.19 -28.77 -5.71
C LYS A 73 10.29 -28.59 -4.48
N GLN A 74 10.84 -28.13 -3.36
CA GLN A 74 10.07 -27.82 -2.16
C GLN A 74 9.08 -26.67 -2.39
N GLU A 75 9.50 -25.61 -3.08
CA GLU A 75 8.65 -24.47 -3.39
C GLU A 75 7.48 -24.85 -4.32
N VAL A 76 7.74 -25.65 -5.36
CA VAL A 76 6.69 -26.19 -6.24
C VAL A 76 5.66 -27.00 -5.43
N ARG A 77 6.12 -27.86 -4.49
CA ARG A 77 5.23 -28.60 -3.60
C ARG A 77 4.42 -27.69 -2.67
N ARG A 78 4.98 -26.55 -2.24
CA ARG A 78 4.24 -25.55 -1.44
C ARG A 78 3.18 -24.87 -2.27
N ILE A 79 3.51 -24.45 -3.50
CA ILE A 79 2.58 -23.85 -4.46
C ILE A 79 1.39 -24.76 -4.73
N GLN A 80 1.63 -26.04 -5.06
CA GLN A 80 0.57 -27.03 -5.30
C GLN A 80 -0.35 -27.22 -4.09
N LYS A 81 0.21 -27.24 -2.87
CA LYS A 81 -0.57 -27.32 -1.62
C LYS A 81 -1.45 -26.08 -1.44
N TRP A 82 -0.93 -24.88 -1.72
CA TRP A 82 -1.71 -23.65 -1.68
C TRP A 82 -2.84 -23.65 -2.70
N ILE A 83 -2.57 -24.03 -3.96
CA ILE A 83 -3.61 -24.17 -5.00
C ILE A 83 -4.72 -25.12 -4.54
N LYS A 84 -4.38 -26.27 -3.95
CA LYS A 84 -5.37 -27.22 -3.42
C LYS A 84 -6.21 -26.63 -2.28
N MET A 85 -5.60 -25.82 -1.41
CA MET A 85 -6.29 -25.21 -0.28
C MET A 85 -7.23 -24.09 -0.70
N ILE A 86 -6.81 -23.22 -1.62
CA ILE A 86 -7.67 -22.12 -2.10
C ILE A 86 -8.84 -22.64 -2.95
N LYS A 87 -8.64 -23.71 -3.74
CA LYS A 87 -9.75 -24.38 -4.46
C LYS A 87 -10.82 -24.93 -3.52
N ASN A 88 -10.43 -25.34 -2.31
CA ASN A 88 -11.32 -25.88 -1.29
C ASN A 88 -11.40 -24.92 -0.09
N HIS A 89 -11.44 -23.61 -0.33
CA HIS A 89 -11.28 -22.61 0.73
C HIS A 89 -12.31 -22.79 1.85
N SER A 90 -13.57 -23.08 1.54
CA SER A 90 -14.63 -23.34 2.52
C SER A 90 -14.26 -24.40 3.57
N LYS A 91 -13.53 -25.45 3.17
CA LYS A 91 -13.05 -26.51 4.06
C LYS A 91 -11.87 -26.08 4.94
N TYR A 92 -11.01 -25.20 4.44
CA TYR A 92 -9.76 -24.81 5.12
C TYR A 92 -9.87 -23.49 5.88
N ARG A 93 -10.91 -22.68 5.61
CA ARG A 93 -11.18 -21.41 6.26
C ARG A 93 -11.28 -21.62 7.77
N GLY A 94 -10.48 -20.89 8.54
CA GLY A 94 -10.43 -21.02 10.00
C GLY A 94 -9.70 -22.25 10.54
N SER A 95 -9.24 -23.17 9.70
CA SER A 95 -8.50 -24.35 10.17
C SER A 95 -7.07 -24.03 10.61
N ASP A 96 -6.58 -24.69 11.67
CA ASP A 96 -5.19 -24.54 12.12
C ASP A 96 -4.18 -24.85 11.00
N LYS A 97 -4.51 -25.80 10.14
CA LYS A 97 -3.65 -26.18 9.01
C LYS A 97 -3.46 -25.01 8.04
N PHE A 98 -4.49 -24.21 7.83
CA PHE A 98 -4.43 -23.01 6.99
C PHE A 98 -3.60 -21.93 7.69
N GLN A 99 -3.89 -21.63 8.97
CA GLN A 99 -3.15 -20.66 9.76
C GLN A 99 -1.64 -20.98 9.87
N ARG A 100 -1.29 -22.22 10.25
CA ARG A 100 0.12 -22.67 10.32
C ARG A 100 0.85 -22.53 8.99
N ARG A 101 0.16 -22.58 7.85
CA ARG A 101 0.78 -22.38 6.54
C ARG A 101 0.95 -20.91 6.20
N ILE A 102 0.02 -20.03 6.63
CA ILE A 102 0.19 -18.58 6.54
C ILE A 102 1.46 -18.17 7.30
N TYR A 103 1.64 -18.64 8.54
CA TYR A 103 2.83 -18.32 9.35
C TYR A 103 4.14 -18.85 8.77
N LYS A 104 4.10 -19.92 7.96
CA LYS A 104 5.26 -20.40 7.19
C LYS A 104 5.56 -19.58 5.94
N GLY A 105 4.73 -18.58 5.63
CA GLY A 105 4.80 -17.78 4.42
C GLY A 105 4.06 -18.38 3.24
N ILE A 106 3.42 -17.49 2.48
CA ILE A 106 2.76 -17.79 1.21
C ILE A 106 3.80 -17.57 0.08
N PRO A 107 4.03 -18.57 -0.81
CA PRO A 107 4.88 -18.40 -1.99
C PRO A 107 4.43 -17.22 -2.85
N ALA A 108 5.39 -16.44 -3.37
CA ALA A 108 5.11 -15.21 -4.10
C ALA A 108 4.17 -15.45 -5.30
N GLN A 109 4.36 -16.56 -6.01
CA GLN A 109 3.63 -16.93 -7.23
C GLN A 109 2.13 -17.18 -7.01
N VAL A 110 1.70 -17.46 -5.78
CA VAL A 110 0.28 -17.66 -5.44
C VAL A 110 -0.24 -16.63 -4.45
N ARG A 111 0.60 -15.66 -4.04
CA ARG A 111 0.28 -14.69 -2.99
C ARG A 111 -0.97 -13.88 -3.31
N GLY A 112 -1.03 -13.28 -4.50
CA GLY A 112 -2.19 -12.53 -4.96
C GLY A 112 -3.49 -13.33 -4.91
N LYS A 113 -3.48 -14.55 -5.45
CA LYS A 113 -4.65 -15.45 -5.45
C LYS A 113 -5.07 -15.84 -4.02
N VAL A 114 -4.12 -16.12 -3.14
CA VAL A 114 -4.41 -16.47 -1.75
C VAL A 114 -4.97 -15.26 -0.99
N TRP A 115 -4.40 -14.07 -1.18
CA TRP A 115 -4.89 -12.83 -0.58
C TRP A 115 -6.28 -12.48 -1.05
N ALA A 116 -6.55 -12.55 -2.37
CA ALA A 116 -7.88 -12.32 -2.94
C ALA A 116 -8.94 -13.23 -2.29
N VAL A 117 -8.62 -14.52 -2.09
CA VAL A 117 -9.50 -15.47 -1.40
C VAL A 117 -9.67 -15.12 0.09
N MET A 118 -8.58 -14.78 0.79
CA MET A 118 -8.63 -14.42 2.23
C MET A 118 -9.39 -13.13 2.50
N LEU A 119 -9.37 -12.20 1.54
CA LEU A 119 -10.06 -10.92 1.58
C LEU A 119 -11.43 -10.99 0.90
N GLU A 120 -11.87 -12.14 0.38
CA GLU A 120 -13.14 -12.29 -0.35
C GLU A 120 -13.31 -11.25 -1.48
N VAL A 121 -12.23 -10.94 -2.21
CA VAL A 121 -12.19 -9.90 -3.26
C VAL A 121 -13.24 -10.17 -4.33
N ASP A 122 -13.26 -11.37 -4.91
CA ASP A 122 -14.20 -11.73 -5.98
C ASP A 122 -15.66 -11.55 -5.57
N LYS A 123 -15.98 -11.89 -4.32
CA LYS A 123 -17.32 -11.73 -3.77
C LYS A 123 -17.66 -10.25 -3.59
N ARG A 124 -16.76 -9.44 -3.04
CA ARG A 124 -16.97 -8.00 -2.85
C ARG A 124 -17.13 -7.29 -4.19
N LYS A 125 -16.29 -7.63 -5.17
CA LYS A 125 -16.33 -7.13 -6.55
C LYS A 125 -17.64 -7.51 -7.24
N ALA A 126 -18.07 -8.77 -7.17
CA ALA A 126 -19.32 -9.22 -7.78
C ALA A 126 -20.56 -8.53 -7.18
N GLN A 127 -20.55 -8.24 -5.87
CA GLN A 127 -21.62 -7.51 -5.19
C GLN A 127 -21.69 -6.03 -5.59
N ASN A 128 -20.63 -5.48 -6.17
CA ASN A 128 -20.49 -4.06 -6.49
C ASN A 128 -20.01 -3.88 -7.94
N ALA A 129 -20.60 -4.64 -8.87
CA ALA A 129 -20.22 -4.59 -10.27
C ALA A 129 -20.33 -3.14 -10.82
N GLY A 130 -19.27 -2.68 -11.50
CA GLY A 130 -19.19 -1.32 -12.04
C GLY A 130 -18.87 -0.22 -11.02
N LYS A 131 -18.90 -0.51 -9.72
CA LYS A 131 -18.69 0.51 -8.67
C LYS A 131 -17.31 1.12 -8.72
N TYR A 132 -16.27 0.33 -9.02
CA TYR A 132 -14.92 0.89 -9.13
C TYR A 132 -14.81 1.92 -10.26
N ALA A 133 -15.40 1.64 -11.42
CA ALA A 133 -15.43 2.58 -12.55
C ALA A 133 -16.20 3.85 -12.18
N GLU A 134 -17.35 3.71 -11.51
CA GLU A 134 -18.11 4.85 -10.97
C GLU A 134 -17.27 5.70 -10.01
N MET A 135 -16.52 5.08 -9.10
CA MET A 135 -15.65 5.81 -8.15
C MET A 135 -14.51 6.53 -8.86
N LYS A 136 -13.95 5.97 -9.94
CA LYS A 136 -12.96 6.67 -10.76
C LYS A 136 -13.56 7.94 -11.35
N GLU A 137 -14.74 7.87 -11.96
CA GLU A 137 -15.42 9.04 -12.54
C GLU A 137 -15.76 10.09 -11.48
N LEU A 138 -16.29 9.68 -10.32
CA LEU A 138 -16.55 10.61 -9.22
C LEU A 138 -15.26 11.27 -8.71
N ALA A 139 -14.16 10.52 -8.64
CA ALA A 139 -12.87 11.08 -8.23
C ALA A 139 -12.34 12.12 -9.23
N ARG A 140 -12.56 11.92 -10.54
CA ARG A 140 -12.22 12.93 -11.56
C ARG A 140 -12.96 14.24 -11.32
N LEU A 141 -14.22 14.16 -10.93
CA LEU A 141 -15.10 15.32 -10.74
C LEU A 141 -14.93 16.01 -9.38
N GLY A 142 -14.53 15.29 -8.34
CA GLY A 142 -14.72 15.76 -6.97
C GLY A 142 -13.65 15.39 -5.95
N ALA A 143 -12.61 14.62 -6.30
CA ALA A 143 -11.58 14.29 -5.31
C ALA A 143 -10.86 15.56 -4.81
N THR A 144 -10.65 15.62 -3.50
CA THR A 144 -10.05 16.78 -2.80
C THR A 144 -8.59 16.55 -2.43
N HIS A 145 -8.17 15.28 -2.36
CA HIS A 145 -6.85 14.87 -1.89
C HIS A 145 -5.81 14.65 -3.01
N PHE A 146 -6.13 15.03 -4.25
CA PHE A 146 -5.33 14.70 -5.44
C PHE A 146 -3.86 15.14 -5.35
N HIS A 147 -3.58 16.33 -4.82
CA HIS A 147 -2.19 16.81 -4.60
C HIS A 147 -1.44 15.94 -3.58
N HIS A 148 -2.08 15.54 -2.48
CA HIS A 148 -1.43 14.67 -1.47
C HIS A 148 -1.17 13.27 -2.01
N ILE A 149 -2.10 12.75 -2.82
CA ILE A 149 -1.97 11.46 -3.50
C ILE A 149 -0.79 11.53 -4.49
N ASP A 150 -0.71 12.58 -5.29
CA ASP A 150 0.36 12.75 -6.27
C ASP A 150 1.75 12.77 -5.65
N SER A 151 1.93 13.62 -4.64
CA SER A 151 3.18 13.71 -3.89
C SER A 151 3.55 12.37 -3.27
N ALA A 152 2.59 11.64 -2.69
CA ALA A 152 2.89 10.34 -2.09
C ALA A 152 3.32 9.29 -3.12
N ILE A 153 2.71 9.28 -4.32
CA ILE A 153 3.08 8.36 -5.39
C ILE A 153 4.51 8.60 -5.87
N ALA A 154 4.95 9.85 -5.95
CA ALA A 154 6.32 10.19 -6.35
C ALA A 154 7.39 9.54 -5.43
N TRP A 155 7.05 9.26 -4.17
CA TRP A 155 7.96 8.67 -3.18
C TRP A 155 7.69 7.19 -2.88
N THR A 156 6.51 6.66 -3.22
CA THR A 156 6.12 5.29 -2.86
C THR A 156 6.91 4.27 -3.68
N PHE A 157 7.78 3.50 -3.00
CA PHE A 157 8.59 2.44 -3.61
C PHE A 157 9.38 2.89 -4.86
N ARG A 158 9.96 4.09 -4.84
CA ARG A 158 10.76 4.63 -5.96
C ARG A 158 11.93 3.73 -6.38
N ASN A 159 12.47 2.94 -5.44
CA ASN A 159 13.52 1.95 -5.70
C ASN A 159 12.97 0.59 -6.17
N HIS A 160 11.70 0.47 -6.54
CA HIS A 160 11.09 -0.77 -7.00
C HIS A 160 10.80 -0.73 -8.51
N LEU A 161 11.10 -1.81 -9.22
CA LEU A 161 10.98 -1.89 -10.69
C LEU A 161 9.58 -1.49 -11.20
N MET A 162 8.52 -1.81 -10.45
CA MET A 162 7.16 -1.46 -10.83
C MET A 162 6.80 0.03 -10.68
N PHE A 163 7.45 0.76 -9.76
CA PHE A 163 7.02 2.11 -9.34
C PHE A 163 8.07 3.20 -9.57
N ARG A 164 9.29 2.85 -10.02
CA ARG A 164 10.36 3.82 -10.29
C ARG A 164 10.01 4.85 -11.35
N GLU A 165 9.34 4.42 -12.42
CA GLU A 165 9.04 5.28 -13.57
C GLU A 165 7.86 6.21 -13.27
N ARG A 166 8.11 7.53 -13.36
CA ARG A 166 7.11 8.55 -13.08
C ARG A 166 5.98 8.48 -14.11
N TYR A 167 4.74 8.45 -13.63
CA TYR A 167 3.54 8.22 -14.44
C TYR A 167 3.53 6.88 -15.21
N GLY A 168 4.34 5.89 -14.80
CA GLY A 168 4.31 4.53 -15.33
C GLY A 168 2.99 3.82 -15.04
N MET A 169 2.74 2.70 -15.72
CA MET A 169 1.45 1.98 -15.61
C MET A 169 1.03 1.67 -14.17
N ASN A 170 1.97 1.27 -13.30
CA ASN A 170 1.62 0.97 -11.90
C ASN A 170 1.46 2.23 -11.04
N GLN A 171 2.16 3.34 -11.34
CA GLN A 171 1.88 4.62 -10.70
C GLN A 171 0.50 5.15 -11.09
N GLN A 172 0.09 4.97 -12.36
CA GLN A 172 -1.27 5.29 -12.81
C GLN A 172 -2.31 4.44 -12.09
N ALA A 173 -2.12 3.12 -12.00
CA ALA A 173 -3.02 2.25 -11.25
C ALA A 173 -3.09 2.64 -9.77
N LEU A 174 -1.96 2.97 -9.15
CA LEU A 174 -1.88 3.46 -7.78
C LEU A 174 -2.68 4.76 -7.59
N PHE A 175 -2.52 5.72 -8.51
CA PHE A 175 -3.27 6.96 -8.55
C PHE A 175 -4.77 6.73 -8.68
N HIS A 176 -5.19 5.88 -9.62
CA HIS A 176 -6.60 5.54 -9.83
C HIS A 176 -7.24 4.94 -8.58
N ILE A 177 -6.58 3.97 -7.93
CA ILE A 177 -7.09 3.32 -6.73
C ILE A 177 -7.22 4.32 -5.58
N LEU A 178 -6.19 5.13 -5.31
CA LEU A 178 -6.20 6.09 -4.20
C LEU A 178 -7.24 7.19 -4.42
N MET A 179 -7.34 7.71 -5.64
CA MET A 179 -8.35 8.71 -6.03
C MET A 179 -9.76 8.14 -5.85
N ALA A 180 -10.04 6.96 -6.40
CA ALA A 180 -11.32 6.28 -6.26
C ALA A 180 -11.65 5.93 -4.80
N TYR A 181 -10.67 5.47 -4.01
CA TYR A 181 -10.89 5.14 -2.61
C TYR A 181 -11.21 6.38 -1.76
N SER A 182 -10.56 7.51 -2.04
CA SER A 182 -10.78 8.76 -1.30
C SER A 182 -12.21 9.28 -1.40
N VAL A 183 -12.92 8.99 -2.51
CA VAL A 183 -14.34 9.32 -2.68
C VAL A 183 -15.27 8.20 -2.23
N TYR A 184 -14.82 6.94 -2.30
CA TYR A 184 -15.57 5.78 -1.84
C TYR A 184 -15.74 5.79 -0.31
N ASN A 185 -14.70 6.13 0.43
CA ASN A 185 -14.74 6.25 1.89
C ASN A 185 -14.26 7.63 2.35
N PRO A 186 -15.12 8.66 2.37
CA PRO A 186 -14.75 10.02 2.74
C PRO A 186 -14.44 10.21 4.23
N GLU A 187 -14.82 9.27 5.13
CA GLU A 187 -14.39 9.32 6.54
C GLU A 187 -12.87 9.17 6.65
N VAL A 188 -12.29 8.33 5.80
CA VAL A 188 -10.83 8.16 5.69
C VAL A 188 -10.24 9.14 4.68
N GLY A 189 -10.91 9.31 3.54
CA GLY A 189 -10.39 10.06 2.40
C GLY A 189 -9.05 9.47 1.94
N TYR A 190 -8.03 10.32 1.93
CA TYR A 190 -6.64 9.89 1.78
C TYR A 190 -5.85 10.23 3.05
N SER A 191 -5.13 9.23 3.56
CA SER A 191 -4.21 9.36 4.69
C SER A 191 -2.83 8.85 4.29
N GLN A 192 -1.79 9.41 4.91
CA GLN A 192 -0.41 9.01 4.67
C GLN A 192 -0.23 7.51 4.98
N GLY A 193 0.57 6.83 4.15
CA GLY A 193 0.82 5.40 4.24
C GLY A 193 -0.16 4.50 3.47
N LEU A 194 -1.33 5.02 3.06
CA LEU A 194 -2.23 4.27 2.18
C LEU A 194 -1.57 3.93 0.84
N SER A 195 -0.69 4.79 0.33
CA SER A 195 0.03 4.55 -0.92
C SER A 195 0.90 3.28 -0.85
N HIS A 196 1.62 3.06 0.26
CA HIS A 196 2.43 1.86 0.46
C HIS A 196 1.58 0.58 0.48
N VAL A 197 0.44 0.61 1.19
CA VAL A 197 -0.48 -0.54 1.26
C VAL A 197 -1.03 -0.86 -0.14
N VAL A 198 -1.47 0.14 -0.90
CA VAL A 198 -2.01 -0.08 -2.25
C VAL A 198 -0.92 -0.54 -3.22
N ALA A 199 0.27 0.04 -3.15
CA ALA A 199 1.39 -0.37 -3.99
C ALA A 199 1.78 -1.83 -3.72
N LEU A 200 1.79 -2.27 -2.46
CA LEU A 200 2.00 -3.67 -2.11
C LEU A 200 0.91 -4.58 -2.71
N LEU A 201 -0.36 -4.16 -2.68
CA LEU A 201 -1.44 -4.94 -3.29
C LEU A 201 -1.22 -5.05 -4.81
N LEU A 202 -0.92 -3.95 -5.48
CA LEU A 202 -0.64 -3.90 -6.92
C LEU A 202 0.52 -4.79 -7.37
N MET A 203 1.51 -5.05 -6.51
CA MET A 203 2.57 -6.02 -6.81
C MET A 203 2.07 -7.45 -7.01
N TYR A 204 0.88 -7.79 -6.48
CA TYR A 204 0.37 -9.17 -6.48
C TYR A 204 -1.00 -9.33 -7.12
N MET A 205 -1.72 -8.26 -7.44
CA MET A 205 -3.05 -8.34 -8.05
C MET A 205 -3.33 -7.18 -9.01
N PRO A 206 -4.25 -7.38 -9.98
CA PRO A 206 -4.67 -6.31 -10.90
C PRO A 206 -5.30 -5.11 -10.18
N GLU A 207 -5.34 -3.96 -10.87
CA GLU A 207 -5.84 -2.66 -10.35
C GLU A 207 -7.17 -2.77 -9.58
N GLU A 208 -8.22 -3.30 -10.23
CA GLU A 208 -9.54 -3.37 -9.60
C GLU A 208 -9.58 -4.35 -8.42
N ASP A 209 -8.84 -5.45 -8.50
CA ASP A 209 -8.77 -6.43 -7.41
C ASP A 209 -8.03 -5.83 -6.21
N ALA A 210 -7.01 -4.99 -6.45
CA ALA A 210 -6.30 -4.24 -5.42
C ALA A 210 -7.20 -3.20 -4.76
N PHE A 211 -8.06 -2.51 -5.52
CA PHE A 211 -9.08 -1.61 -4.96
C PHE A 211 -10.01 -2.36 -4.00
N TRP A 212 -10.55 -3.51 -4.42
CA TRP A 212 -11.46 -4.28 -3.55
C TRP A 212 -10.74 -4.94 -2.36
N ALA A 213 -9.47 -5.32 -2.52
CA ALA A 213 -8.65 -5.78 -1.41
C ALA A 213 -8.44 -4.67 -0.37
N LEU A 214 -8.15 -3.45 -0.81
CA LEU A 214 -8.05 -2.27 0.06
C LEU A 214 -9.36 -2.04 0.81
N VAL A 215 -10.49 -2.00 0.10
CA VAL A 215 -11.82 -1.84 0.72
C VAL A 215 -12.06 -2.91 1.80
N GLN A 216 -11.71 -4.16 1.52
CA GLN A 216 -11.88 -5.26 2.48
C GLN A 216 -10.94 -5.13 3.69
N LEU A 217 -9.70 -4.68 3.53
CA LEU A 217 -8.80 -4.38 4.65
C LEU A 217 -9.37 -3.28 5.55
N MET A 218 -9.97 -2.26 4.94
CA MET A 218 -10.50 -1.10 5.64
C MET A 218 -11.80 -1.40 6.37
N GLU A 219 -12.78 -1.99 5.68
CA GLU A 219 -14.16 -2.11 6.16
C GLU A 219 -14.46 -3.44 6.86
N SER A 220 -13.76 -4.52 6.53
CA SER A 220 -14.10 -5.83 7.13
C SER A 220 -13.85 -5.81 8.64
N ARG A 221 -14.80 -6.32 9.44
CA ARG A 221 -14.66 -6.39 10.91
C ARG A 221 -13.40 -7.13 11.37
N LYS A 222 -12.91 -8.08 10.55
CA LYS A 222 -11.71 -8.85 10.84
C LYS A 222 -10.46 -7.98 10.87
N HIS A 223 -10.32 -7.07 9.91
CA HIS A 223 -9.13 -6.24 9.77
C HIS A 223 -9.36 -4.85 10.34
N ALA A 224 -10.50 -4.22 10.05
CA ALA A 224 -10.92 -2.90 10.53
C ALA A 224 -9.76 -1.88 10.48
N MET A 225 -9.06 -1.82 9.34
CA MET A 225 -7.88 -0.96 9.22
C MET A 225 -8.23 0.52 9.10
N HIS A 226 -9.48 0.87 8.73
CA HIS A 226 -9.92 2.27 8.68
C HIS A 226 -9.65 3.04 9.98
N GLY A 227 -9.66 2.36 11.14
CA GLY A 227 -9.34 2.96 12.44
C GLY A 227 -7.90 3.45 12.61
N PHE A 228 -6.97 3.05 11.73
CA PHE A 228 -5.60 3.58 11.70
C PHE A 228 -5.48 4.86 10.86
N TYR A 229 -6.41 5.10 9.94
CA TYR A 229 -6.28 6.17 8.93
C TYR A 229 -7.31 7.28 9.07
N LYS A 230 -8.44 7.01 9.75
CA LYS A 230 -9.46 8.02 10.00
C LYS A 230 -8.99 9.07 11.02
N PRO A 231 -9.64 10.26 11.08
CA PRO A 231 -9.30 11.28 12.07
C PRO A 231 -9.22 10.73 13.49
N ASN A 232 -8.25 11.23 14.25
CA ASN A 232 -7.90 10.79 15.62
C ASN A 232 -7.39 9.34 15.74
N THR A 233 -7.22 8.62 14.63
CA THR A 233 -6.55 7.31 14.54
C THR A 233 -6.81 6.37 15.75
N PRO A 234 -8.07 6.13 16.14
CA PRO A 234 -8.40 5.49 17.43
C PRO A 234 -7.84 4.08 17.59
N LYS A 235 -7.59 3.38 16.47
CA LYS A 235 -6.99 2.06 16.50
C LYS A 235 -5.47 2.12 16.67
N LEU A 236 -4.83 3.16 16.14
CA LEU A 236 -3.40 3.40 16.35
C LEU A 236 -3.12 3.63 17.83
N GLU A 237 -3.87 4.56 18.43
CA GLU A 237 -3.76 4.88 19.86
C GLU A 237 -3.91 3.62 20.74
N ARG A 238 -4.92 2.80 20.46
CA ARG A 238 -5.13 1.53 21.17
C ARG A 238 -3.94 0.56 21.01
N PHE A 239 -3.36 0.47 19.82
CA PHE A 239 -2.23 -0.44 19.55
C PHE A 239 -0.95 0.06 20.20
N GLN A 240 -0.73 1.38 20.20
CA GLN A 240 0.36 2.04 20.91
C GLN A 240 0.27 1.83 22.43
N GLN A 241 -0.91 2.04 23.03
CA GLN A 241 -1.14 1.73 24.44
C GLN A 241 -0.85 0.26 24.76
N HIS A 242 -1.27 -0.66 23.89
CA HIS A 242 -1.00 -2.08 24.08
C HIS A 242 0.50 -2.41 23.97
N LEU A 243 1.22 -1.78 23.05
CA LEU A 243 2.66 -1.91 22.92
C LEU A 243 3.38 -1.39 24.18
N GLY A 244 2.97 -0.23 24.71
CA GLY A 244 3.48 0.31 25.97
C GLY A 244 3.34 -0.71 27.12
N LEU A 245 2.16 -1.31 27.28
CA LEU A 245 1.93 -2.35 28.28
C LEU A 245 2.82 -3.60 28.08
N ILE A 246 3.09 -3.99 26.83
CA ILE A 246 4.00 -5.10 26.53
C ILE A 246 5.43 -4.73 26.90
N VAL A 247 5.90 -3.54 26.51
CA VAL A 247 7.26 -3.07 26.80
C VAL A 247 7.46 -2.94 28.31
N HIS A 248 6.50 -2.36 29.03
CA HIS A 248 6.52 -2.29 30.49
C HIS A 248 6.68 -3.68 31.14
N ARG A 249 5.91 -4.66 30.66
CA ARG A 249 5.90 -6.01 31.23
C ARG A 249 7.10 -6.87 30.85
N VAL A 250 7.56 -6.79 29.61
CA VAL A 250 8.55 -7.71 29.03
C VAL A 250 9.95 -7.08 29.00
N LEU A 251 10.05 -5.76 28.84
CA LEU A 251 11.28 -5.01 28.65
C LEU A 251 11.36 -3.75 29.54
N PRO A 252 11.18 -3.85 30.87
CA PRO A 252 11.13 -2.68 31.77
C PRO A 252 12.44 -1.88 31.80
N SER A 253 13.58 -2.53 31.53
CA SER A 253 14.86 -1.82 31.42
C SER A 253 14.93 -0.94 30.16
N LEU A 254 14.25 -1.34 29.09
CA LEU A 254 14.19 -0.56 27.85
C LEU A 254 13.27 0.65 28.05
N GLU A 255 12.09 0.44 28.65
CA GLU A 255 11.15 1.51 28.99
C GLU A 255 11.84 2.65 29.75
N LYS A 256 12.53 2.32 30.86
CA LYS A 256 13.28 3.30 31.66
C LYS A 256 14.36 4.03 30.86
N HIS A 257 14.99 3.35 29.90
CA HIS A 257 15.99 3.98 29.05
C HIS A 257 15.34 4.95 28.06
N LEU A 258 14.26 4.55 27.40
CA LEU A 258 13.50 5.43 26.49
C LEU A 258 12.99 6.68 27.23
N GLU A 259 12.45 6.51 28.43
CA GLU A 259 12.01 7.63 29.29
C GLU A 259 13.17 8.58 29.63
N LYS A 260 14.33 8.02 30.00
CA LYS A 260 15.52 8.82 30.34
C LYS A 260 16.02 9.64 29.16
N GLU A 261 15.96 9.09 27.95
CA GLU A 261 16.38 9.76 26.72
C GLU A 261 15.27 10.63 26.10
N GLY A 262 14.09 10.70 26.73
CA GLY A 262 12.95 11.48 26.22
C GLY A 262 12.34 10.93 24.93
N VAL A 263 12.53 9.64 24.64
CA VAL A 263 12.02 8.99 23.44
C VAL A 263 10.59 8.51 23.68
N CYS A 264 9.65 9.13 22.97
CA CYS A 264 8.26 8.69 22.91
C CYS A 264 8.14 7.40 22.07
N LEU A 265 7.76 6.30 22.71
CA LEU A 265 7.61 5.00 22.06
C LEU A 265 6.48 5.03 21.02
N GLU A 266 5.39 5.73 21.35
CA GLU A 266 4.22 5.89 20.50
C GLU A 266 4.59 6.56 19.18
N ASP A 267 5.26 7.71 19.23
CA ASP A 267 5.69 8.45 18.04
C ASP A 267 6.68 7.65 17.20
N SER A 268 7.64 6.98 17.88
CA SER A 268 8.68 6.18 17.23
C SER A 268 8.13 4.95 16.51
N THR A 269 6.94 4.46 16.88
CA THR A 269 6.36 3.22 16.35
C THR A 269 5.07 3.44 15.56
N ALA A 270 4.58 4.69 15.45
CA ALA A 270 3.37 5.01 14.70
C ALA A 270 3.42 4.51 13.25
N HIS A 271 4.54 4.76 12.56
CA HIS A 271 4.77 4.36 11.17
C HIS A 271 4.70 2.84 10.98
N TRP A 272 5.08 2.02 11.97
CA TRP A 272 4.97 0.56 11.89
C TRP A 272 3.54 0.10 11.65
N TYR A 273 2.56 0.76 12.27
CA TYR A 273 1.15 0.40 12.13
C TYR A 273 0.52 1.06 10.91
N ILE A 274 0.87 2.32 10.62
CA ILE A 274 0.32 3.09 9.49
C ILE A 274 0.77 2.48 8.16
N ASP A 275 2.05 2.14 8.02
CA ASP A 275 2.62 1.55 6.80
C ASP A 275 2.62 0.02 6.84
N CYS A 276 1.98 -0.60 7.84
CA CYS A 276 1.94 -2.07 8.00
C CYS A 276 3.34 -2.72 7.98
N PHE A 277 4.31 -2.07 8.63
CA PHE A 277 5.71 -2.47 8.70
C PHE A 277 6.45 -2.50 7.35
N LEU A 278 5.92 -1.83 6.31
CA LEU A 278 6.54 -1.85 4.98
C LEU A 278 7.84 -1.03 4.91
N ASP A 279 7.96 0.05 5.68
CA ASP A 279 9.18 0.86 5.73
C ASP A 279 10.39 0.08 6.29
N GLY A 280 10.14 -0.89 7.17
CA GLY A 280 11.18 -1.75 7.73
C GLY A 280 11.77 -2.76 6.73
N VAL A 281 11.15 -2.93 5.55
CA VAL A 281 11.55 -3.93 4.55
C VAL A 281 12.48 -3.35 3.48
N SER A 282 12.57 -2.02 3.33
CA SER A 282 13.25 -1.40 2.16
C SER A 282 14.41 -0.45 2.47
N ALA A 283 14.84 -0.25 3.72
CA ALA A 283 15.82 0.80 4.04
C ALA A 283 17.22 0.35 4.50
N ARG A 284 17.49 -0.95 4.70
CA ARG A 284 18.85 -1.39 5.06
C ARG A 284 19.23 -2.63 4.27
N GLY A 285 20.12 -2.43 3.30
CA GLY A 285 20.92 -3.49 2.68
C GLY A 285 21.95 -4.11 3.63
N ASP A 286 21.69 -4.09 4.94
CA ASP A 286 22.55 -4.74 5.91
C ASP A 286 22.09 -6.19 6.09
N PRO A 287 22.99 -7.17 5.94
CA PRO A 287 22.70 -8.52 6.38
C PRO A 287 22.46 -8.49 7.90
N CYS A 288 21.26 -8.90 8.33
CA CYS A 288 20.99 -9.12 9.75
C CYS A 288 22.00 -10.16 10.29
N PRO A 289 22.67 -9.91 11.44
CA PRO A 289 23.54 -10.89 12.08
C PRO A 289 22.78 -12.14 12.56
#